data_AF-A0A543PLY3-F1
#
_entry.id   AF-A0A543PLY3-F1
#
_cell.length_a   1.000
_cell.length_b   1.000
_cell.length_c   1.000
_cell.angle_alpha   90.00
_cell.angle_beta   90.00
_cell.angle_gamma   90.00
#
_symmetry.space_group_name_H-M   'P 1'
#
loop_
_entity.id
_entity.type
_entity.pdbx_description
1 polymer ?
#
loop_
_entity_poly.entity_id
_entity_poly.type
_entity_poly.pdbx_seq_one_letter_code
_entity_poly.pdbx_strand_id
1 'polypeptide(L)' 'MSAPRQPREPVLPPDAVDTLLRDTTPWLSCEECFERMDTYAEATVADPAHVDEAMDTHLRGCAACDEEARSLIDLLRA' A
#
# COMPACT_ATOMS: atom_id res chain seq x y z
N MET A 1 -15.46 -37.02 12.68
CA MET A 1 -15.23 -36.81 11.23
C MET A 1 -16.03 -35.58 10.84
N SER A 2 -15.38 -34.44 10.61
CA SER A 2 -16.06 -33.20 10.22
C SER A 2 -16.36 -33.21 8.72
N ALA A 3 -17.59 -32.87 8.35
CA ALA A 3 -17.99 -32.72 6.96
C ALA A 3 -17.18 -31.61 6.26
N PRO A 4 -16.89 -31.73 4.95
CA PRO A 4 -16.20 -30.68 4.21
C PRO A 4 -17.05 -29.39 4.21
N ARG A 5 -16.45 -28.28 4.61
CA ARG A 5 -17.05 -26.95 4.40
C ARG A 5 -17.22 -26.76 2.90
N GLN A 6 -18.46 -26.58 2.45
CA GLN A 6 -18.69 -26.14 1.08
C GLN A 6 -18.14 -24.71 0.91
N PRO A 7 -17.42 -24.41 -0.18
CA PRO A 7 -17.04 -23.04 -0.49
C PRO A 7 -18.32 -22.22 -0.67
N ARG A 8 -18.50 -21.18 0.16
CA ARG A 8 -19.45 -20.13 -0.18
C ARG A 8 -18.79 -19.38 -1.31
N GLU A 9 -19.30 -19.43 -2.54
CA GLU A 9 -18.80 -18.57 -3.62
C GLU A 9 -19.02 -17.12 -3.20
N PRO A 10 -17.97 -16.39 -2.78
CA PRO A 10 -18.12 -14.99 -2.48
C PRO A 10 -18.23 -14.31 -3.84
N VAL A 11 -19.40 -13.75 -4.14
CA VAL A 11 -19.51 -12.83 -5.27
C VAL A 11 -18.63 -11.64 -4.93
N LEU A 12 -17.49 -11.52 -5.63
CA LEU A 12 -16.60 -10.37 -5.49
C LEU A 12 -17.40 -9.10 -5.83
N PRO A 13 -17.27 -8.03 -5.05
CA PRO A 13 -17.89 -6.77 -5.41
C PRO A 13 -17.30 -6.28 -6.75
N PRO A 14 -18.08 -5.52 -7.55
CA PRO A 14 -17.68 -5.19 -8.92
C PRO A 14 -16.30 -4.52 -9.06
N ASP A 15 -15.86 -3.80 -8.03
CA ASP A 15 -14.60 -3.06 -7.95
C ASP A 15 -13.41 -3.88 -7.38
N ALA A 16 -13.67 -5.07 -6.83
CA ALA A 16 -12.59 -5.91 -6.29
C ALA A 16 -11.63 -6.38 -7.38
N VAL A 17 -12.14 -6.65 -8.58
CA VAL A 17 -11.31 -7.06 -9.73
C VAL A 17 -10.39 -5.92 -10.15
N ASP A 18 -10.91 -4.69 -10.21
CA ASP A 18 -10.11 -3.50 -10.56
C ASP A 18 -9.01 -3.24 -9.52
N THR A 19 -9.28 -3.54 -8.24
CA THR A 19 -8.27 -3.42 -7.18
C THR A 19 -7.16 -4.45 -7.33
N LEU A 20 -7.47 -5.69 -7.72
CA LEU A 20 -6.48 -6.75 -7.96
C LEU A 20 -5.66 -6.54 -9.23
N LEU A 21 -6.22 -5.87 -10.24
CA LEU A 21 -5.60 -5.59 -11.54
C LEU A 21 -5.05 -4.16 -11.64
N ARG A 22 -4.88 -3.48 -10.50
CA ARG A 22 -4.45 -2.09 -10.46
C ARG A 22 -3.08 -1.94 -11.11
N ASP A 23 -2.93 -0.90 -11.94
CA ASP A 23 -1.62 -0.55 -12.50
C ASP A 23 -0.69 -0.12 -11.38
N THR A 24 0.47 -0.78 -11.32
CA THR A 24 1.51 -0.54 -10.33
C THR A 24 2.74 0.12 -10.95
N THR A 25 2.60 0.72 -12.14
CA THR A 25 3.68 1.43 -12.82
C THR A 25 3.74 2.90 -12.36
N PRO A 26 4.92 3.44 -11.99
CA PRO A 26 6.23 2.77 -11.93
C PRO A 26 6.33 1.71 -10.84
N TRP A 27 6.83 0.54 -11.19
CA TRP A 27 6.92 -0.60 -10.27
C TRP A 27 7.99 -0.36 -9.20
N LEU A 28 7.64 -0.67 -7.96
CA LEU A 28 8.51 -0.68 -6.79
C LEU A 28 8.19 -1.92 -5.96
N SER A 29 9.21 -2.67 -5.56
CA SER A 29 9.02 -3.84 -4.71
C SER A 29 8.74 -3.47 -3.25
N CYS A 30 8.16 -4.38 -2.46
CA CYS A 30 7.98 -4.16 -1.03
C CYS A 30 9.31 -4.00 -0.28
N GLU A 31 10.37 -4.70 -0.71
CA GLU A 31 11.70 -4.61 -0.10
C GLU A 31 12.32 -3.22 -0.35
N GLU A 32 12.28 -2.75 -1.59
CA GLU A 32 12.75 -1.40 -1.94
C GLU A 32 11.90 -0.31 -1.26
N CYS A 33 10.59 -0.51 -1.12
CA CYS A 33 9.71 0.37 -0.35
C CYS A 33 10.17 0.48 1.11
N PHE A 34 10.42 -0.66 1.76
CA PHE A 34 10.88 -0.72 3.14
C PHE A 34 12.22 -0.01 3.34
N GLU A 35 13.18 -0.24 2.44
CA GLU A 35 14.49 0.43 2.47
C GLU A 35 14.40 1.96 2.35
N ARG A 36 13.36 2.46 1.68
CA ARG A 36 13.15 3.89 1.40
C ARG A 36 12.15 4.57 2.35
N MET A 37 11.50 3.82 3.23
CA MET A 37 10.35 4.27 4.03
C MET A 37 10.65 5.51 4.86
N ASP A 38 11.77 5.49 5.59
CA ASP A 38 12.17 6.60 6.47
C ASP A 38 12.41 7.89 5.67
N THR A 39 13.19 7.80 4.58
CA THR A 39 13.48 8.95 3.71
C THR A 39 12.21 9.50 3.06
N TYR A 40 11.29 8.64 2.64
CA TYR A 40 10.01 9.06 2.07
C TYR A 40 9.15 9.80 3.11
N ALA A 41 9.05 9.28 4.34
CA ALA A 41 8.26 9.90 5.40
C ALA A 41 8.85 11.26 5.82
N GLU A 42 10.17 11.34 6.00
CA GLU A 42 10.88 12.59 6.30
C GLU A 42 10.67 13.64 5.20
N ALA A 43 10.82 13.25 3.92
CA ALA A 43 10.61 14.15 2.79
C ALA A 43 9.17 14.65 2.72
N THR A 44 8.20 13.78 2.95
CA THR A 44 6.75 14.10 2.96
C THR A 44 6.39 15.09 4.07
N VAL A 45 7.03 14.99 5.23
CA VAL A 45 6.81 15.94 6.35
C VAL A 45 7.52 17.26 6.09
N ALA A 46 8.72 17.24 5.52
CA ALA A 46 9.51 18.44 5.24
C ALA A 46 8.92 19.28 4.10
N ASP A 47 8.39 18.63 3.06
CA ASP A 47 7.80 19.27 1.88
C ASP A 47 6.44 18.64 1.53
N PRO A 48 5.31 19.32 1.82
CA PRO A 48 3.98 18.85 1.42
C PRO A 48 3.77 18.71 -0.09
N ALA A 49 4.66 19.27 -0.92
CA ALA A 49 4.66 19.12 -2.38
C ALA A 49 5.63 18.04 -2.87
N HIS A 50 6.25 17.26 -1.96
CA HIS A 50 7.06 16.11 -2.32
C HIS A 50 6.25 15.11 -3.15
N VAL A 51 6.86 14.58 -4.21
CA VAL A 51 6.27 13.58 -5.10
C VAL A 51 7.28 12.47 -5.33
N ASP A 52 6.83 11.23 -5.11
CA ASP A 52 7.59 10.02 -5.40
C ASP A 52 6.64 9.02 -6.07
N GLU A 53 6.51 9.14 -7.40
CA GLU A 53 5.48 8.42 -8.17
C GLU A 53 5.53 6.90 -7.98
N ALA A 54 6.72 6.32 -7.80
CA ALA A 54 6.90 4.90 -7.57
C ALA A 54 6.44 4.49 -6.16
N MET A 55 6.84 5.25 -5.13
CA MET A 55 6.38 5.01 -3.76
C MET A 55 4.87 5.22 -3.64
N ASP A 56 4.34 6.33 -4.16
CA ASP A 56 2.91 6.66 -4.14
C ASP A 56 2.07 5.56 -4.79
N THR A 57 2.56 5.02 -5.91
CA THR A 57 1.89 3.93 -6.63
C THR A 57 1.93 2.63 -5.83
N HIS A 58 3.06 2.32 -5.19
CA HIS A 58 3.18 1.15 -4.32
C HIS A 58 2.25 1.24 -3.10
N LEU A 59 2.21 2.37 -2.39
CA LEU A 59 1.36 2.55 -1.21
C LEU A 59 -0.13 2.45 -1.56
N ARG A 60 -0.54 2.92 -2.75
CA ARG A 60 -1.92 2.70 -3.24
C ARG A 60 -2.24 1.21 -3.52
N GLY A 61 -1.24 0.38 -3.77
CA GLY A 61 -1.38 -1.06 -4.07
C GLY A 61 -1.13 -2.00 -2.90
N CYS A 62 -0.38 -1.56 -1.88
CA CYS A 62 0.01 -2.38 -0.72
C CYS A 62 -0.49 -1.75 0.59
N ALA A 63 -1.59 -2.28 1.12
CA ALA A 63 -2.23 -1.76 2.34
C ALA A 63 -1.30 -1.75 3.56
N ALA A 64 -0.41 -2.75 3.70
CA ALA A 64 0.51 -2.83 4.82
C ALA A 64 1.56 -1.72 4.78
N CYS A 65 2.13 -1.43 3.60
CA CYS A 65 3.10 -0.35 3.45
C CYS A 65 2.46 1.03 3.61
N ASP A 66 1.21 1.21 3.13
CA ASP A 66 0.45 2.47 3.32
C ASP A 66 0.14 2.75 4.80
N GLU A 67 -0.23 1.73 5.57
CA GLU A 67 -0.42 1.85 7.02
C GLU A 67 0.89 2.28 7.73
N GLU A 68 2.01 1.64 7.37
CA GLU A 68 3.32 1.95 7.94
C GLU A 68 3.74 3.39 7.63
N ALA A 69 3.64 3.80 6.36
CA ALA A 69 4.01 5.15 5.92
C ALA A 69 3.19 6.23 6.65
N ARG A 70 1.87 6.03 6.79
CA ARG A 70 1.00 6.96 7.51
C ARG A 70 1.37 7.05 8.98
N SER A 71 1.61 5.90 9.62
CA SER A 71 1.98 5.84 11.04
C SER A 71 3.29 6.59 11.30
N LEU A 72 4.29 6.41 10.44
CA LEU A 72 5.57 7.10 10.53
C LEU A 72 5.44 8.60 10.28
N ILE A 73 4.66 9.02 9.27
CA ILE A 73 4.38 10.43 9.00
C ILE A 73 3.67 11.10 10.18
N ASP A 74 2.67 10.43 10.78
CA ASP A 74 1.96 10.95 11.95
C ASP A 74 2.89 11.08 13.16
N LEU A 75 3.80 10.11 13.36
CA LEU A 75 4.82 10.18 14.41
C LEU A 75 5.77 11.37 14.24
N LEU A 76 6.22 11.63 13.00
CA LEU A 76 7.14 12.73 12.69
C LEU A 76 6.49 14.12 12.78
N ARG A 77 5.15 14.21 12.80
CA ARG A 77 4.39 15.46 12.93
C ARG A 77 4.03 15.81 14.38
N ALA A 78 4.15 14.87 15.31
CA ALA A 78 3.84 15.04 16.73
C ALA A 78 4.87 15.92 17.45
#